data_AF-A0A532AN15-F1
#
_entry.id   AF-A0A532AN15-F1
#
_cell.length_a   1.000
_cell.length_b   1.000
_cell.length_c   1.000
_cell.angle_alpha   90.00
_cell.angle_beta   90.00
_cell.angle_gamma   90.00
#
_symmetry.space_group_name_H-M   'P 1'
#
loop_
_entity.id
_entity.type
_entity.pdbx_description
1 polymer ?
#
loop_
_entity_poly.entity_id
_entity_poly.type
_entity_poly.pdbx_seq_one_letter_code
_entity_poly.pdbx_strand_id
1 'polypeptide(L)'
;MTDYLPARRKAIPVGRLLIDGQWRDAVSGETSTTFDPTTEAAITDIAKADVTDTSDAVAAAQRAFEQGPWARMHHEERAKILFRIADLMDERAEDFAVREAMDMGMP
;
A
#
# COMPACT_ATOMS: atom_id res chain seq x y z
N MET A 1 19.01 -15.99 18.46
CA MET A 1 17.64 -15.64 18.01
C MET A 1 17.70 -14.31 17.26
N THR A 2 18.54 -14.21 16.20
CA THR A 2 18.89 -12.92 15.57
C THR A 2 19.21 -13.04 14.07
N ASP A 3 19.00 -14.20 13.44
CA ASP A 3 19.58 -14.47 12.11
C ASP A 3 18.55 -14.60 10.96
N TYR A 4 17.29 -14.20 11.18
CA TYR A 4 16.20 -14.56 10.27
C TYR A 4 15.87 -13.53 9.17
N LEU A 5 16.20 -12.24 9.37
CA LEU A 5 15.71 -11.16 8.50
C LEU A 5 16.63 -10.72 7.35
N PRO A 6 17.98 -10.70 7.45
CA PRO A 6 18.79 -10.03 6.42
C PRO A 6 18.79 -10.77 5.08
N ALA A 7 18.68 -12.10 5.06
CA ALA A 7 18.68 -12.91 3.84
C ALA A 7 17.39 -12.81 2.99
N ARG A 8 16.36 -12.10 3.46
CA ARG A 8 15.02 -12.06 2.84
C ARG A 8 14.59 -10.67 2.37
N ARG A 9 15.44 -9.65 2.49
CA ARG A 9 15.16 -8.30 2.01
C ARG A 9 15.21 -8.27 0.48
N LYS A 10 14.04 -8.30 -0.15
CA LYS A 10 13.91 -8.03 -1.59
C LYS A 10 13.93 -6.53 -1.82
N ALA A 11 14.50 -6.10 -2.95
CA ALA A 11 14.40 -4.70 -3.38
C ALA A 11 12.91 -4.31 -3.49
N ILE A 12 12.55 -3.19 -2.85
CA ILE A 12 11.20 -2.64 -2.89
C ILE A 12 11.20 -1.53 -3.94
N PRO A 13 10.31 -1.58 -4.95
CA PRO A 13 10.19 -0.49 -5.92
C PRO A 13 9.60 0.76 -5.25
N VAL A 14 9.81 1.90 -5.88
CA VAL A 14 9.23 3.18 -5.43
C VAL A 14 7.73 3.02 -5.19
N GLY A 15 7.29 3.39 -3.99
CA GLY A 15 5.88 3.38 -3.61
C GLY A 15 5.13 4.47 -4.36
N ARG A 16 4.09 4.10 -5.11
CA ARG A 16 3.27 5.03 -5.91
C ARG A 16 1.91 5.26 -5.25
N LEU A 17 1.19 6.28 -5.68
CA LEU A 17 -0.18 6.51 -5.26
C LEU A 17 -1.12 5.58 -6.02
N LEU A 18 -2.09 4.97 -5.35
CA LEU A 18 -3.17 4.21 -5.97
C LEU A 18 -4.46 5.04 -5.93
N ILE A 19 -4.83 5.66 -7.05
CA ILE A 19 -6.01 6.52 -7.18
C ILE A 19 -6.81 6.07 -8.40
N ASP A 20 -8.13 5.90 -8.23
CA ASP A 20 -9.06 5.47 -9.30
C ASP A 20 -8.63 4.15 -9.98
N GLY A 21 -8.10 3.21 -9.20
CA GLY A 21 -7.60 1.91 -9.68
C GLY A 21 -6.30 1.97 -10.48
N GLN A 22 -5.60 3.12 -10.51
CA GLN A 22 -4.35 3.30 -11.24
C GLN A 22 -3.20 3.66 -10.30
N TRP A 23 -2.04 3.06 -10.53
CA TRP A 23 -0.79 3.45 -9.87
C TRP A 23 -0.17 4.63 -10.62
N ARG A 24 0.08 5.74 -9.92
CA ARG A 24 0.71 6.94 -10.48
C ARG A 24 1.66 7.60 -9.48
N ASP A 25 2.58 8.41 -9.99
CA ASP A 25 3.45 9.23 -9.14
C ASP A 25 2.63 10.41 -8.55
N ALA A 26 3.19 11.11 -7.55
CA ALA A 26 2.60 12.35 -7.06
C ALA A 26 2.56 13.40 -8.18
N VAL A 27 1.55 14.27 -8.19
CA VAL A 27 1.42 15.33 -9.22
C VAL A 27 2.63 16.26 -9.21
N SER A 28 3.18 16.54 -8.03
CA SER A 28 4.40 17.33 -7.84
C SER A 28 5.68 16.63 -8.33
N GLY A 29 5.64 15.30 -8.51
CA GLY A 29 6.82 14.46 -8.72
C GLY A 29 7.68 14.26 -7.46
N GLU A 30 7.30 14.82 -6.31
CA GLU A 30 8.05 14.66 -5.07
C GLU A 30 7.96 13.24 -4.50
N THR A 31 9.06 12.81 -3.88
CA THR A 31 9.15 11.55 -3.13
C THR A 31 9.74 11.80 -1.74
N SER A 32 9.54 10.85 -0.83
CA SER A 32 10.17 10.80 0.48
C SER A 32 10.74 9.41 0.73
N THR A 33 11.94 9.31 1.28
CA THR A 33 12.53 8.02 1.65
C THR A 33 11.93 7.51 2.96
N THR A 34 11.56 6.23 3.02
CA THR A 34 11.27 5.52 4.28
C THR A 34 12.51 4.76 4.76
N PHE A 35 12.69 4.65 6.07
CA PHE A 35 13.87 4.11 6.70
C PHE A 35 13.50 3.01 7.68
N ASP A 36 14.35 2.00 7.75
CA ASP A 36 14.23 0.95 8.76
C ASP A 36 14.66 1.52 10.13
N PRO A 37 13.76 1.59 11.13
CA PRO A 37 14.06 2.22 12.41
C PRO A 37 15.07 1.42 13.25
N THR A 38 15.35 0.16 12.90
CA THR A 38 16.31 -0.69 13.61
C THR A 38 17.74 -0.56 13.08
N THR A 39 17.89 -0.10 11.82
CA THR A 39 19.20 0.00 11.15
C THR A 39 19.51 1.37 10.59
N GLU A 40 18.53 2.28 10.57
CA GLU A 40 18.58 3.59 9.90
C GLU A 40 18.84 3.51 8.39
N ALA A 41 18.81 2.31 7.81
CA ALA A 41 19.01 2.12 6.38
C ALA A 41 17.76 2.52 5.59
N ALA A 42 17.97 3.16 4.43
CA ALA A 42 16.89 3.46 3.50
C ALA A 42 16.24 2.15 2.98
N ILE A 43 14.91 2.11 3.00
CA ILE A 43 14.11 0.99 2.48
C ILE A 43 13.76 1.22 1.01
N THR A 44 13.07 2.34 0.73
CA THR A 44 12.66 2.79 -0.61
C THR A 44 12.17 4.23 -0.53
N ASP A 45 11.99 4.87 -1.68
CA ASP A 45 11.22 6.11 -1.79
C ASP A 45 9.72 5.81 -1.95
N ILE A 46 8.89 6.72 -1.45
CA ILE A 46 7.43 6.74 -1.61
C ILE A 46 6.99 8.09 -2.18
N ALA A 47 5.97 8.09 -3.04
CA ALA A 47 5.37 9.28 -3.60
C ALA A 47 4.82 10.17 -2.47
N LYS A 48 5.19 11.46 -2.50
CA LYS A 48 4.78 12.44 -1.50
C LYS A 48 3.56 13.20 -2.03
N ALA A 49 2.37 12.68 -1.72
CA ALA A 49 1.10 13.27 -2.13
C ALA A 49 0.94 14.70 -1.60
N ASP A 50 0.31 15.55 -2.42
CA ASP A 50 -0.07 16.90 -2.05
C ASP A 50 -1.60 17.09 -2.01
N VAL A 51 -2.05 18.35 -1.92
CA VAL A 51 -3.47 18.71 -1.91
C VAL A 51 -4.17 18.32 -3.22
N THR A 52 -3.48 18.38 -4.35
CA THR A 52 -4.05 18.00 -5.65
C THR A 52 -4.26 16.50 -5.72
N ASP A 53 -3.28 15.69 -5.32
CA ASP A 53 -3.43 14.23 -5.24
C ASP A 53 -4.57 13.82 -4.29
N THR A 54 -4.66 14.48 -3.15
CA THR A 54 -5.75 14.27 -2.19
C THR A 54 -7.10 14.62 -2.82
N SER A 55 -7.20 15.74 -3.55
CA SER A 55 -8.44 16.17 -4.19
C SER A 55 -8.88 15.17 -5.28
N ASP A 56 -7.93 14.64 -6.06
CA ASP A 56 -8.19 13.62 -7.06
C ASP A 56 -8.70 12.31 -6.41
N ALA A 57 -8.08 11.89 -5.31
CA ALA A 57 -8.50 10.71 -4.56
C ALA A 57 -9.93 10.86 -4.01
N VAL A 58 -10.25 12.02 -3.44
CA VAL A 58 -11.60 12.34 -2.96
C VAL A 58 -12.61 12.33 -4.10
N ALA A 59 -12.29 12.96 -5.23
CA ALA A 59 -13.17 12.98 -6.39
C ALA A 59 -13.41 11.57 -6.96
N ALA A 60 -12.38 10.72 -7.01
CA ALA A 60 -12.49 9.33 -7.44
C ALA A 60 -13.37 8.51 -6.50
N ALA A 61 -13.18 8.65 -5.18
CA ALA A 61 -14.00 8.00 -4.17
C ALA A 61 -15.47 8.43 -4.26
N GLN A 62 -15.74 9.73 -4.46
CA GLN A 62 -17.09 10.26 -4.65
C GLN A 62 -17.76 9.65 -5.89
N ARG A 63 -17.06 9.61 -7.04
CA ARG A 63 -17.58 8.96 -8.26
C ARG A 63 -17.88 7.48 -8.02
N ALA A 64 -16.98 6.75 -7.36
CA ALA A 64 -17.17 5.34 -7.04
C ALA A 64 -18.40 5.10 -6.14
N PHE A 65 -18.69 6.04 -5.24
CA PHE A 65 -19.85 5.98 -4.37
C PHE A 65 -21.16 6.34 -5.08
N GLU A 66 -21.20 7.45 -5.83
CA GLU A 66 -22.43 7.93 -6.46
C GLU A 66 -22.82 7.15 -7.73
N GLN A 67 -21.81 6.80 -8.52
CA GLN A 67 -21.98 6.29 -9.89
C GLN A 67 -21.46 4.86 -10.03
N GLY A 68 -20.49 4.46 -9.21
CA GLY A 68 -19.87 3.14 -9.24
C GLY A 68 -20.77 2.02 -8.71
N PRO A 69 -20.36 0.76 -8.94
CA PRO A 69 -21.13 -0.40 -8.50
C PRO A 69 -21.09 -0.56 -6.97
N TRP A 70 -20.05 -0.06 -6.30
CA TRP A 70 -19.76 -0.35 -4.89
C TRP A 70 -20.91 -0.02 -3.93
N ALA A 71 -21.50 1.17 -4.06
CA ALA A 71 -22.60 1.60 -3.19
C ALA A 71 -23.90 0.80 -3.39
N ARG A 72 -24.09 0.22 -4.59
CA ARG A 72 -25.28 -0.57 -4.95
C ARG A 72 -25.05 -2.09 -4.87
N MET A 73 -23.80 -2.50 -4.66
CA MET A 73 -23.39 -3.91 -4.62
C MET A 73 -24.08 -4.64 -3.47
N HIS A 74 -24.45 -5.91 -3.66
CA HIS A 74 -25.02 -6.70 -2.57
C HIS A 74 -23.96 -6.97 -1.50
N HIS A 75 -24.36 -7.14 -0.24
CA HIS A 75 -23.40 -7.36 0.85
C HIS A 75 -22.56 -8.63 0.65
N GLU A 76 -23.14 -9.67 0.03
CA GLU A 76 -22.43 -10.92 -0.28
C GLU A 76 -21.35 -10.73 -1.35
N GLU A 77 -21.59 -9.88 -2.35
CA GLU A 77 -20.60 -9.58 -3.37
C GLU A 77 -19.40 -8.82 -2.78
N ARG A 78 -19.66 -7.87 -1.87
CA ARG A 78 -18.58 -7.21 -1.11
C ARG A 78 -17.82 -8.19 -0.23
N ALA A 79 -18.52 -9.13 0.43
CA ALA A 79 -17.89 -10.16 1.24
C ALA A 79 -16.95 -11.04 0.41
N LYS A 80 -17.35 -11.45 -0.81
CA LYS A 80 -16.49 -12.21 -1.73
C LYS A 80 -15.20 -11.46 -2.06
N ILE A 81 -15.28 -10.14 -2.28
CA ILE A 81 -14.10 -9.30 -2.53
C ILE A 81 -13.18 -9.28 -1.31
N LEU A 82 -13.75 -9.07 -0.10
CA LEU A 82 -12.98 -9.05 1.14
C LEU A 82 -12.29 -10.40 1.43
N PHE A 83 -12.99 -11.52 1.23
CA PHE A 83 -12.39 -12.85 1.37
C PHE A 83 -11.28 -13.09 0.35
N ARG A 84 -11.45 -12.64 -0.90
CA ARG A 84 -10.38 -12.76 -1.89
C ARG A 84 -9.15 -11.92 -1.50
N ILE A 85 -9.36 -10.74 -0.90
CA ILE A 85 -8.24 -9.94 -0.36
C ILE A 85 -7.54 -10.72 0.76
N ALA A 86 -8.28 -11.33 1.68
CA ALA A 86 -7.72 -12.14 2.76
C ALA A 86 -6.90 -13.33 2.21
N ASP A 87 -7.44 -14.08 1.25
CA ASP A 87 -6.72 -15.20 0.61
C ASP A 87 -5.39 -14.71 -0.01
N LEU A 88 -5.42 -13.58 -0.72
CA LEU A 88 -4.22 -13.00 -1.34
C LEU A 88 -3.21 -12.48 -0.31
N MET A 89 -3.68 -12.03 0.85
CA MET A 89 -2.82 -11.64 1.97
C MET A 89 -2.16 -12.87 2.60
N ASP A 90 -2.91 -13.95 2.82
CA ASP A 90 -2.41 -15.20 3.38
C ASP A 90 -1.37 -15.87 2.46
N GLU A 91 -1.63 -15.88 1.15
CA GLU A 91 -0.67 -16.33 0.12
C GLU A 91 0.69 -15.60 0.21
N ARG A 92 0.71 -14.39 0.79
CA ARG A 92 1.89 -13.51 0.88
C ARG A 92 2.28 -13.14 2.31
N ALA A 93 1.74 -13.82 3.31
CA ALA A 93 1.86 -13.42 4.72
C ALA A 93 3.33 -13.27 5.17
N GLU A 94 4.22 -14.15 4.72
CA GLU A 94 5.64 -14.09 5.05
C GLU A 94 6.35 -12.87 4.45
N ASP A 95 6.00 -12.46 3.22
CA ASP A 95 6.53 -11.25 2.58
C ASP A 95 6.01 -9.99 3.28
N PHE A 96 4.74 -9.97 3.68
CA PHE A 96 4.17 -8.86 4.47
C PHE A 96 4.82 -8.75 5.85
N ALA A 97 5.01 -9.87 6.56
CA ALA A 97 5.66 -9.87 7.88
C ALA A 97 7.08 -9.29 7.84
N VAL A 98 7.88 -9.67 6.83
CA VAL A 98 9.24 -9.12 6.66
C VAL A 98 9.21 -7.62 6.39
N ARG A 99 8.29 -7.15 5.54
CA ARG A 99 8.19 -5.72 5.20
C ARG A 99 7.70 -4.88 6.39
N GLU A 100 6.71 -5.37 7.14
CA GLU A 100 6.24 -4.69 8.34
C GLU A 100 7.29 -4.65 9.44
N ALA A 101 8.04 -5.73 9.65
CA ALA A 101 9.18 -5.72 10.57
C ALA A 101 10.25 -4.70 10.15
N MET A 102 10.48 -4.53 8.84
CA MET A 102 11.42 -3.54 8.32
C MET A 102 10.95 -2.10 8.51
N ASP A 103 9.68 -1.79 8.25
CA ASP A 103 9.18 -0.41 8.31
C ASP A 103 8.84 0.04 9.73
N MET A 104 8.32 -0.88 10.57
CA MET A 104 7.85 -0.58 11.93
C MET A 104 8.83 -0.99 13.03
N GLY A 105 9.85 -1.77 12.72
CA GLY A 105 10.84 -2.27 13.69
C GLY A 105 10.30 -3.30 14.67
N MET A 106 9.19 -3.97 14.35
CA MET A 106 8.60 -5.01 15.20
C MET A 106 9.29 -6.37 15.04
N PRO A 107 9.32 -7.22 16.09
CA PRO A 107 9.89 -8.56 16.05
C PRO A 107 9.22 -9.52 15.07
#